data_AF-A0A953TLM5-F1
#
_entry.id   AF-A0A953TLM5-F1
#
_cell.length_a   1.000
_cell.length_b   1.000
_cell.length_c   1.000
_cell.angle_alpha   90.00
_cell.angle_beta   90.00
_cell.angle_gamma   90.00
#
_symmetry.space_group_name_H-M   'P 1'
#
loop_
_entity.id
_entity.type
_entity.pdbx_description
1 polymer ?
#
loop_
_entity_poly.entity_id
_entity_poly.type
_entity_poly.pdbx_seq_one_letter_code
_entity_poly.pdbx_strand_id
1 'polypeptide(L)'
;MKRLSLLMLLGLIGSLGQDAPQSPAILIWKDVSSRYRGFDQIKPVLVNKGGESVFLSRIWPHGFAQLQRLNETTGKWESGDWGIGCGTVKDPTTPIEIKAHTERAIHVYWQLSADDWNEPNHFVIADSLEKRPLGGKYRFTLRYSLKPWTIVHHPGPIYTIVSPEFLVAK
;
A
#
# COMPACT_ATOMS: atom_id res chain seq x y z
N MET A 1 -45.04 36.88 6.47
CA MET A 1 -44.12 36.62 5.34
C MET A 1 -43.84 35.11 5.32
N LYS A 2 -44.65 34.32 4.60
CA LYS A 2 -44.44 33.84 3.22
C LYS A 2 -43.05 33.21 2.99
N ARG A 3 -43.06 31.87 2.87
CA ARG A 3 -42.41 31.05 1.81
C ARG A 3 -40.88 31.14 1.73
N LEU A 4 -40.10 30.12 1.41
CA LEU A 4 -40.23 28.72 1.07
C LEU A 4 -38.74 28.28 1.05
N SER A 5 -38.46 27.05 1.44
CA SER A 5 -37.50 26.18 0.77
C SER A 5 -36.31 26.81 0.02
N LEU A 6 -35.12 26.76 0.61
CA LEU A 6 -33.92 26.51 -0.19
C LEU A 6 -32.97 25.57 0.58
N LEU A 7 -33.48 24.35 0.77
CA LEU A 7 -32.66 23.15 0.84
C LEU A 7 -31.88 23.01 -0.48
N MET A 8 -30.69 22.45 -0.36
CA MET A 8 -29.92 21.80 -1.42
C MET A 8 -29.47 22.70 -2.57
N LEU A 9 -28.18 23.00 -2.58
CA LEU A 9 -27.38 22.58 -3.72
C LEU A 9 -25.98 22.19 -3.22
N LEU A 10 -25.85 20.92 -2.83
CA LEU A 10 -24.58 20.22 -2.80
C LEU A 10 -24.03 20.20 -4.24
N GLY A 11 -23.22 21.19 -4.57
CA GLY A 11 -22.40 21.22 -5.77
C GLY A 11 -20.97 20.81 -5.46
N LEU A 12 -20.76 19.54 -5.10
CA LEU A 12 -19.42 18.94 -5.17
C LEU A 12 -19.44 17.89 -6.27
N ILE A 13 -19.32 18.40 -7.49
CA ILE A 13 -18.87 17.61 -8.64
C ILE A 13 -17.35 17.53 -8.53
N GLY A 14 -16.81 16.32 -8.60
CA GLY A 14 -15.47 16.10 -9.10
C GLY A 14 -14.39 15.77 -8.08
N SER A 15 -14.49 14.58 -7.47
CA SER A 15 -13.29 13.73 -7.40
C SER A 15 -13.70 12.31 -7.76
N LEU A 16 -13.60 12.01 -9.06
CA LEU A 16 -13.38 10.64 -9.54
C LEU A 16 -11.96 10.22 -9.13
N GLY A 17 -11.70 10.17 -7.83
CA GLY A 17 -10.75 9.23 -7.27
C GLY A 17 -11.58 8.01 -6.94
N GLN A 18 -11.22 6.84 -7.47
CA GLN A 18 -11.77 5.59 -6.95
C GLN A 18 -11.33 5.45 -5.49
N ASP A 19 -12.09 6.06 -4.57
CA ASP A 19 -12.02 5.73 -3.16
C ASP A 19 -12.53 4.30 -3.07
N ALA A 20 -11.59 3.35 -3.18
CA ALA A 20 -11.84 1.98 -2.79
C ALA A 20 -12.51 2.03 -1.41
N PRO A 21 -13.65 1.36 -1.22
CA PRO A 21 -14.38 1.44 0.05
C PRO A 21 -13.41 1.14 1.19
N GLN A 22 -13.52 1.89 2.28
CA GLN A 22 -12.71 1.61 3.47
C GLN A 22 -12.91 0.14 3.84
N SER A 23 -11.78 -0.54 4.05
CA SER A 23 -11.70 -1.90 4.57
C SER A 23 -12.70 -2.06 5.71
N PRO A 24 -13.61 -3.08 5.70
CA PRO A 24 -14.15 -3.56 6.97
C PRO A 24 -12.98 -3.78 7.93
N ALA A 25 -13.12 -3.48 9.23
CA ALA A 25 -12.04 -3.48 10.23
C ALA A 25 -11.54 -4.90 10.58
N ILE A 26 -11.22 -5.66 9.54
CA ILE A 26 -10.84 -7.05 9.48
C ILE A 26 -9.32 -7.12 9.39
N LEU A 27 -8.68 -6.23 8.64
CA LEU A 27 -7.24 -6.28 8.42
C LEU A 27 -6.56 -5.14 9.19
N ILE A 28 -5.51 -5.43 9.95
CA ILE A 28 -4.73 -4.42 10.68
C ILE A 28 -3.24 -4.66 10.51
N TRP A 29 -2.46 -3.58 10.56
CA TRP A 29 -1.00 -3.64 10.62
C TRP A 29 -0.53 -3.89 12.05
N LYS A 30 0.43 -4.79 12.18
CA LYS A 30 1.17 -5.13 13.40
C LYS A 30 2.67 -4.96 13.13
N ASP A 31 3.42 -4.63 14.18
CA ASP A 31 4.88 -4.47 14.15
C ASP A 31 5.40 -3.37 13.20
N VAL A 32 4.59 -2.34 12.97
CA VAL A 32 5.03 -1.09 12.32
C VAL A 32 5.59 -0.15 13.38
N SER A 33 6.91 -0.10 13.50
CA SER A 33 7.61 0.84 14.38
C SER A 33 7.42 2.27 13.87
N SER A 34 7.31 3.24 14.78
CA SER A 34 7.29 4.66 14.42
C SER A 34 8.63 5.15 13.83
N ARG A 35 9.71 4.40 14.03
CA ARG A 35 11.05 4.70 13.50
C ARG A 35 11.86 3.43 13.20
N TYR A 36 12.55 3.44 12.08
CA TYR A 36 13.53 2.43 11.66
C TYR A 36 14.89 3.09 11.36
N ARG A 37 15.99 2.36 11.57
CA ARG A 37 17.34 2.80 11.16
C ARG A 37 17.57 2.60 9.67
N GLY A 38 16.96 1.56 9.09
CA GLY A 38 17.09 1.18 7.69
C GLY A 38 15.93 0.30 7.23
N PHE A 39 15.86 0.07 5.92
CA PHE A 39 14.79 -0.71 5.28
C PHE A 39 14.88 -2.22 5.58
N ASP A 40 16.07 -2.72 5.92
CA ASP A 40 16.33 -4.11 6.33
C ASP A 40 15.60 -4.50 7.64
N GLN A 41 15.30 -3.51 8.48
CA GLN A 41 14.58 -3.70 9.73
C GLN A 41 13.06 -3.79 9.55
N ILE A 42 12.56 -3.46 8.37
CA ILE A 42 11.13 -3.36 8.08
C ILE A 42 10.58 -4.76 7.79
N LYS A 43 9.85 -5.33 8.76
CA LYS A 43 9.23 -6.67 8.67
C LYS A 43 7.76 -6.61 9.13
N PRO A 44 6.89 -5.87 8.44
CA PRO A 44 5.54 -5.65 8.90
C PRO A 44 4.71 -6.93 8.83
N VAL A 45 3.76 -7.04 9.75
CA VAL A 45 2.81 -8.14 9.84
C VAL A 45 1.41 -7.60 9.62
N LEU A 46 0.59 -8.34 8.89
CA LEU A 46 -0.85 -8.09 8.83
C LEU A 46 -1.58 -9.12 9.67
N VAL A 47 -2.57 -8.65 10.44
CA VAL A 47 -3.45 -9.48 11.25
C VAL A 47 -4.86 -9.38 10.67
N ASN A 48 -5.44 -10.52 10.33
CA ASN A 48 -6.85 -10.64 10.00
C ASN A 48 -7.63 -10.92 11.30
N LYS A 49 -8.36 -9.93 11.82
CA LYS A 49 -9.25 -10.01 12.98
C LYS A 49 -10.70 -10.38 12.62
N GLY A 50 -11.08 -10.42 11.34
CA GLY A 50 -12.44 -10.77 10.95
C GLY A 50 -12.68 -12.28 10.90
N GLY A 51 -13.94 -12.65 10.68
CA GLY A 51 -14.39 -14.05 10.59
C GLY A 51 -14.24 -14.70 9.22
N GLU A 52 -13.78 -13.96 8.21
CA GLU A 52 -13.59 -14.44 6.84
C GLU A 52 -12.13 -14.27 6.39
N SER A 53 -11.70 -15.09 5.43
CA SER A 53 -10.39 -14.94 4.80
C SER A 53 -10.32 -13.69 3.93
N VAL A 54 -9.12 -13.11 3.83
CA VAL A 54 -8.81 -12.03 2.91
C VAL A 54 -7.72 -12.45 1.94
N PHE A 55 -7.74 -11.88 0.74
CA PHE A 55 -6.82 -12.22 -0.34
C PHE A 55 -6.06 -10.97 -0.79
N LEU A 56 -4.73 -11.04 -0.74
CA LEU A 56 -3.86 -9.92 -1.03
C LEU A 56 -3.63 -9.77 -2.54
N SER A 57 -3.52 -8.52 -2.98
CA SER A 57 -2.94 -8.21 -4.28
C SER A 57 -1.46 -8.58 -4.28
N ARG A 58 -0.99 -9.17 -5.39
CA ARG A 58 0.43 -9.41 -5.60
C ARG A 58 1.01 -8.27 -6.44
N ILE A 59 2.03 -7.61 -5.90
CA ILE A 59 2.89 -6.65 -6.59
C ILE A 59 4.13 -7.37 -7.07
N TRP A 60 4.53 -7.10 -8.32
CA TRP A 60 5.60 -7.82 -8.99
C TRP A 60 6.94 -7.73 -8.23
N PRO A 61 7.77 -8.79 -8.16
CA PRO A 61 7.46 -10.19 -8.45
C PRO A 61 6.83 -10.92 -7.24
N HIS A 62 7.02 -10.39 -6.03
CA HIS A 62 6.68 -11.06 -4.77
C HIS A 62 6.17 -10.13 -3.66
N GLY A 63 5.99 -8.84 -3.94
CA GLY A 63 5.47 -7.89 -2.96
C GLY A 63 3.94 -8.02 -2.79
N PHE A 64 3.43 -7.48 -1.69
CA PHE A 64 1.99 -7.39 -1.41
C PHE A 64 1.57 -5.95 -1.08
N ALA A 65 2.47 -5.19 -0.47
CA ALA A 65 2.26 -3.80 -0.10
C ALA A 65 3.23 -2.89 -0.85
N GLN A 66 2.81 -1.68 -1.16
CA GLN A 66 3.64 -0.65 -1.76
C GLN A 66 4.11 0.33 -0.69
N LEU A 67 5.40 0.65 -0.69
CA LEU A 67 5.94 1.72 0.12
C LEU A 67 5.62 3.09 -0.50
N GLN A 68 5.15 4.02 0.32
CA GLN A 68 5.01 5.42 -0.05
C GLN A 68 5.88 6.30 0.84
N ARG A 69 6.49 7.32 0.25
CA ARG A 69 7.27 8.36 0.93
C ARG A 69 6.48 9.66 0.93
N LEU A 70 6.45 10.39 2.05
CA LEU A 70 5.88 11.73 2.08
C LEU A 70 6.83 12.73 1.43
N ASN A 71 6.36 13.46 0.42
CA ASN A 71 6.99 14.67 -0.04
C ASN A 71 6.61 15.81 0.89
N GLU A 72 7.54 16.24 1.74
CA GLU A 72 7.27 17.29 2.75
C GLU A 72 7.01 18.66 2.13
N THR A 73 7.53 18.91 0.92
CA THR A 73 7.31 20.17 0.19
C THR A 73 5.88 20.25 -0.37
N THR A 74 5.35 19.15 -0.89
CA THR A 74 4.03 19.12 -1.54
C THR A 74 2.92 18.55 -0.66
N GLY A 75 3.26 17.90 0.45
CA GLY A 75 2.33 17.16 1.31
C GLY A 75 1.78 15.87 0.68
N LYS A 76 2.28 15.46 -0.49
CA LYS A 76 1.79 14.30 -1.23
C LYS A 76 2.57 13.03 -0.90
N TRP A 77 1.87 11.90 -0.91
CA TRP A 77 2.49 10.59 -0.78
C TRP A 77 2.94 10.09 -2.15
N GLU A 78 4.25 9.95 -2.32
CA GLU A 78 4.92 9.47 -3.53
C GLU A 78 5.15 7.96 -3.41
N SER A 79 4.62 7.19 -4.36
CA SER A 79 4.75 5.74 -4.34
C SER A 79 6.11 5.31 -4.90
N GLY A 80 6.68 4.25 -4.33
CA GLY A 80 7.94 3.67 -4.83
C GLY A 80 7.74 3.06 -6.21
N ASP A 81 8.71 3.28 -7.10
CA ASP A 81 8.73 2.71 -8.45
C ASP A 81 8.66 1.20 -8.40
N TRP A 82 7.87 0.64 -9.32
CA TRP A 82 7.67 -0.79 -9.52
C TRP A 82 8.86 -1.43 -10.23
N GLY A 83 9.70 -0.61 -10.86
CA GLY A 83 10.84 -1.06 -11.63
C GLY A 83 10.44 -1.74 -12.92
N ILE A 84 11.39 -1.76 -13.85
CA ILE A 84 11.33 -2.54 -15.08
C ILE A 84 12.15 -3.79 -14.84
N GLY A 85 11.70 -4.64 -13.92
CA GLY A 85 12.18 -6.00 -13.84
C GLY A 85 11.29 -6.88 -14.70
N CYS A 86 11.76 -7.33 -15.86
CA CYS A 86 11.12 -8.44 -16.54
C CYS A 86 11.43 -9.70 -15.74
N GLY A 87 10.46 -10.21 -14.98
CA GLY A 87 10.60 -11.52 -14.35
C GLY A 87 9.26 -12.17 -14.09
N THR A 88 9.31 -13.45 -13.77
CA THR A 88 8.13 -14.31 -13.73
C THR A 88 7.67 -14.49 -12.30
N VAL A 89 6.38 -14.26 -12.04
CA VAL A 89 5.80 -14.70 -10.78
C VAL A 89 5.69 -16.22 -10.82
N LYS A 90 6.36 -16.89 -9.88
CA LYS A 90 6.43 -18.36 -9.79
C LYS A 90 5.05 -19.05 -9.79
N ASP A 91 4.05 -18.41 -9.20
CA ASP A 91 2.68 -18.92 -9.13
C ASP A 91 1.68 -17.75 -9.23
N PRO A 92 1.31 -17.35 -10.46
CA PRO A 92 0.45 -16.19 -10.68
C PRO A 92 -1.04 -16.52 -10.47
N THR A 93 -1.41 -17.80 -10.40
CA THR A 93 -2.79 -18.28 -10.31
C THR A 93 -3.21 -18.68 -8.90
N THR A 94 -2.28 -18.88 -7.98
CA THR A 94 -2.63 -19.15 -6.57
C THR A 94 -2.84 -17.85 -5.79
N PRO A 95 -4.02 -17.65 -5.18
CA PRO A 95 -4.30 -16.50 -4.33
C PRO A 95 -3.41 -16.46 -3.08
N ILE A 96 -3.10 -15.24 -2.62
CA ILE A 96 -2.38 -15.04 -1.37
C ILE A 96 -3.40 -14.81 -0.26
N GLU A 97 -3.71 -15.86 0.49
CA GLU A 97 -4.71 -15.81 1.56
C GLU A 97 -4.10 -15.40 2.92
N ILE A 98 -4.85 -14.61 3.69
CA ILE A 98 -4.73 -14.50 5.15
C ILE A 98 -6.05 -14.99 5.74
N LYS A 99 -5.99 -16.12 6.43
CA LYS A 99 -7.17 -16.75 7.05
C LYS A 99 -7.72 -15.88 8.19
N ALA A 100 -9.01 -16.03 8.47
CA ALA A 100 -9.65 -15.44 9.64
C ALA A 100 -8.85 -15.69 10.92
N HIS A 101 -8.67 -14.67 11.75
CA HIS A 101 -7.95 -14.73 13.03
C HIS A 101 -6.48 -15.18 12.93
N THR A 102 -5.83 -14.98 11.78
CA THR A 102 -4.41 -15.30 11.59
C THR A 102 -3.57 -14.07 11.26
N GLU A 103 -2.25 -14.24 11.37
CA GLU A 103 -1.26 -13.24 11.03
C GLU A 103 -0.44 -13.70 9.83
N ARG A 104 0.05 -12.75 9.03
CA ARG A 104 0.93 -13.02 7.89
C ARG A 104 2.03 -11.97 7.78
N ALA A 105 3.27 -12.41 7.64
CA ALA A 105 4.39 -11.54 7.29
C ALA A 105 4.19 -10.94 5.89
N ILE A 106 4.38 -9.63 5.78
CA ILE A 106 4.15 -8.91 4.54
C ILE A 106 5.46 -8.59 3.85
N HIS A 107 5.57 -9.07 2.63
CA HIS A 107 6.61 -8.66 1.71
C HIS A 107 6.22 -7.30 1.16
N VAL A 108 7.00 -6.29 1.50
CA VAL A 108 6.79 -4.94 0.99
C VAL A 108 7.62 -4.78 -0.27
N TYR A 109 6.99 -4.18 -1.27
CA TYR A 109 7.65 -3.76 -2.48
C TYR A 109 8.13 -2.32 -2.36
N TRP A 110 9.40 -2.11 -2.69
CA TRP A 110 10.01 -0.81 -2.94
C TRP A 110 11.15 -1.00 -3.92
N GLN A 111 11.34 -0.05 -4.83
CA GLN A 111 12.60 0.06 -5.56
C GLN A 111 13.44 1.15 -4.95
N LEU A 112 14.62 0.75 -4.50
CA LEU A 112 15.68 1.64 -4.09
C LEU A 112 16.74 1.64 -5.20
N SER A 113 17.45 2.76 -5.42
CA SER A 113 18.42 2.85 -6.52
C SER A 113 19.48 1.76 -6.40
N ALA A 114 19.56 0.89 -7.41
CA ALA A 114 20.39 -0.31 -7.49
C ALA A 114 21.88 -0.04 -7.83
N ASP A 115 22.43 1.11 -7.43
CA ASP A 115 23.89 1.29 -7.52
C ASP A 115 24.58 0.31 -6.54
N ASP A 116 23.89 -0.05 -5.44
CA ASP A 116 24.19 -1.19 -4.57
C ASP A 116 22.87 -1.72 -3.96
N TRP A 117 22.57 -3.01 -4.16
CA TRP A 117 21.40 -3.67 -3.54
C TRP A 117 21.60 -3.91 -2.04
N ASN A 118 22.84 -4.01 -1.59
CA ASN A 118 23.20 -4.15 -0.18
C ASN A 118 23.21 -2.78 0.53
N GLU A 119 23.50 -1.71 -0.21
CA GLU A 119 23.54 -0.33 0.29
C GLU A 119 22.74 0.64 -0.60
N PRO A 120 21.40 0.52 -0.62
CA PRO A 120 20.56 1.42 -1.41
C PRO A 120 20.79 2.87 -0.99
N ASN A 121 20.80 3.82 -1.93
CA ASN A 121 21.08 5.25 -1.64
C ASN A 121 19.90 6.19 -1.85
N HIS A 122 18.93 5.79 -2.69
CA HIS A 122 17.80 6.64 -3.02
C HIS A 122 16.50 5.83 -3.09
N PHE A 123 15.40 6.47 -2.73
CA PHE A 123 14.05 6.02 -3.04
C PHE A 123 13.67 6.52 -4.43
N VAL A 124 13.20 5.63 -5.31
CA VAL A 124 12.82 5.99 -6.68
C VAL A 124 11.30 6.14 -6.74
N ILE A 125 10.82 7.27 -7.27
CA ILE A 125 9.39 7.56 -7.39
C ILE A 125 8.82 6.89 -8.64
N ALA A 126 7.69 6.20 -8.52
CA ALA A 126 7.05 5.48 -9.63
C ALA A 126 6.67 6.37 -10.81
N ASP A 127 6.06 7.52 -10.53
CA ASP A 127 5.45 8.34 -11.59
C ASP A 127 6.46 9.16 -12.41
N SER A 128 7.66 9.40 -11.86
CA SER A 128 8.66 10.30 -12.47
C SER A 128 10.08 9.74 -12.53
N LEU A 129 10.34 8.61 -11.87
CA LEU A 129 11.68 8.02 -11.67
C LEU A 129 12.67 8.96 -10.95
N GLU A 130 12.19 10.07 -10.38
CA GLU A 130 13.00 10.96 -9.56
C GLU A 130 13.52 10.22 -8.32
N LYS A 131 14.75 10.56 -7.94
CA LYS A 131 15.42 10.02 -6.76
C LYS A 131 15.16 10.92 -5.55
N ARG A 132 14.78 10.31 -4.42
CA ARG A 132 14.65 10.97 -3.11
C ARG A 132 15.66 10.39 -2.12
N PRO A 133 16.12 11.17 -1.13
CA PRO A 133 16.86 10.62 0.00
C PRO A 133 16.05 9.53 0.71
N LEU A 134 16.76 8.53 1.25
CA LEU A 134 16.19 7.44 2.03
C LEU A 134 15.70 7.87 3.42
N GLY A 135 16.28 8.94 3.96
CA GLY A 135 15.74 9.58 5.15
C GLY A 135 14.39 10.21 4.85
N GLY A 136 13.40 9.97 5.72
CA GLY A 136 12.09 10.60 5.58
C GLY A 136 10.96 9.86 6.28
N LYS A 137 9.74 10.34 6.01
CA LYS A 137 8.50 9.75 6.49
C LYS A 137 7.87 8.84 5.43
N TYR A 138 7.43 7.68 5.87
CA TYR A 138 6.94 6.60 5.03
C TYR A 138 5.65 5.99 5.58
N ARG A 139 4.93 5.26 4.71
CA ARG A 139 3.82 4.37 5.06
C ARG A 139 3.70 3.24 4.04
N PHE A 140 2.99 2.17 4.38
CA PHE A 140 2.61 1.12 3.44
C PHE A 140 1.18 1.32 2.97
N THR A 141 0.93 1.01 1.71
CA THR A 141 -0.41 0.80 1.17
C THR A 141 -0.54 -0.64 0.67
N LEU A 142 -1.64 -1.29 0.98
CA LEU A 142 -1.90 -2.65 0.53
C LEU A 142 -3.33 -2.77 0.03
N ARG A 143 -3.49 -3.46 -1.09
CA ARG A 143 -4.80 -3.78 -1.67
C ARG A 143 -5.15 -5.22 -1.36
N TYR A 144 -6.41 -5.47 -1.02
CA TYR A 144 -6.92 -6.82 -0.77
C TYR A 144 -8.38 -6.96 -1.21
N SER A 145 -8.88 -8.19 -1.23
CA SER A 145 -10.28 -8.53 -1.49
C SER A 145 -10.78 -9.61 -0.53
N LEU A 146 -12.10 -9.69 -0.36
CA LEU A 146 -12.75 -10.81 0.35
C LEU A 146 -12.95 -12.03 -0.57
N LYS A 147 -12.67 -11.89 -1.87
CA LYS A 147 -12.69 -12.97 -2.86
C LYS A 147 -11.26 -13.27 -3.33
N PRO A 148 -11.00 -14.51 -3.79
CA PRO A 148 -9.70 -14.89 -4.34
C PRO A 148 -9.16 -13.87 -5.36
N TRP A 149 -7.94 -13.36 -5.09
CA TRP A 149 -7.23 -12.43 -5.97
C TRP A 149 -5.96 -13.09 -6.51
N THR A 150 -5.83 -13.15 -7.82
CA THR A 150 -4.65 -13.66 -8.53
C THR A 150 -4.11 -12.60 -9.50
N ILE A 151 -2.91 -12.78 -10.06
CA ILE A 151 -2.41 -11.83 -11.07
C ILE A 151 -3.28 -11.83 -12.33
N VAL A 152 -3.93 -12.96 -12.63
CA VAL A 152 -4.76 -13.14 -13.83
C VAL A 152 -6.24 -12.83 -13.59
N HIS A 153 -6.67 -12.69 -12.33
CA HIS A 153 -8.06 -12.40 -11.97
C HIS A 153 -8.13 -11.34 -10.89
N HIS A 154 -8.72 -10.21 -11.25
CA HIS A 154 -8.99 -9.10 -10.33
C HIS A 154 -10.41 -9.22 -9.78
N PRO A 155 -10.59 -9.58 -8.50
CA PRO A 155 -11.91 -9.68 -7.91
C PRO A 155 -12.50 -8.29 -7.65
N GLY A 156 -13.81 -8.14 -7.83
CA GLY A 156 -14.58 -7.01 -7.30
C GLY A 156 -15.43 -7.45 -6.10
N PRO A 157 -15.42 -6.73 -4.96
CA PRO A 157 -14.75 -5.45 -4.67
C PRO A 157 -13.27 -5.56 -4.21
N ILE A 158 -12.52 -4.45 -4.38
CA ILE A 158 -11.14 -4.25 -3.93
C ILE A 158 -11.12 -3.20 -2.82
N TYR A 159 -10.41 -3.50 -1.74
CA TYR A 159 -10.22 -2.63 -0.58
C TYR A 159 -8.75 -2.21 -0.46
N THR A 160 -8.49 -1.08 0.20
CA THR A 160 -7.15 -0.60 0.50
C THR A 160 -7.00 -0.39 2.01
N ILE A 161 -5.87 -0.80 2.56
CA ILE A 161 -5.44 -0.49 3.93
C ILE A 161 -4.12 0.27 3.89
N VAL A 162 -3.97 1.21 4.82
CA VAL A 162 -2.77 2.03 4.98
C VAL A 162 -2.19 1.78 6.37
N SER A 163 -0.86 1.66 6.46
CA SER A 163 -0.19 1.50 7.75
C SER A 163 -0.15 2.83 8.53
N PRO A 164 0.12 2.78 9.85
CA PRO A 164 0.67 3.94 10.55
C PRO A 164 1.89 4.50 9.81
N GLU A 165 2.10 5.81 9.93
CA GLU A 165 3.28 6.48 9.41
C GLU A 165 4.52 6.11 10.24
N PHE A 166 5.68 6.03 9.59
CA PHE A 166 6.94 5.76 10.25
C PHE A 166 8.09 6.54 9.63
N LEU A 167 9.15 6.77 10.41
CA LEU A 167 10.36 7.45 9.97
C LEU A 167 11.46 6.44 9.63
N VAL A 168 12.21 6.70 8.57
CA VAL A 168 13.49 6.05 8.30
C VAL A 168 14.58 7.11 8.46
N ALA A 169 15.59 6.81 9.27
CA ALA A 169 16.53 7.83 9.77
C ALA A 169 17.79 8.04 8.92
N LYS A 170 17.98 7.25 7.84
CA LYS A 170 19.28 7.06 7.16
C LYS A 170 20.10 8.33 7.00
#